data_AF-A0A384AXC7-F1
#
_entry.id   AF-A0A384AXC7-F1
#
_cell.length_a   1.000
_cell.length_b   1.000
_cell.length_c   1.000
_cell.angle_alpha   90.00
_cell.angle_beta   90.00
_cell.angle_gamma   90.00
#
_symmetry.space_group_name_H-M   'P 1'
#
loop_
_entity.id
_entity.type
_entity.pdbx_description
1 polymer ?
#
loop_
_entity_poly.entity_id
_entity_poly.type
_entity_poly.pdbx_seq_one_letter_code
_entity_poly.pdbx_strand_id
1 'polypeptide(L)'
;MRKKTPKGHLAKAKGEESDISPQTPDFLIHEMEAPVLLKKIQAEMFPEHSGNVKLSCQFAEIHEDSTIWWMKDSKSIAQVQRRAGDSSTVSLAILQASQKDQGLYSCCIKNSYGKVTTEFNLTTEVLKQLSSHPDVKVYEEIEFSQLIFRGDFLSDSYFGGRLRGQIATEELHFGEGVHRKAFRSKVMQGLTPVFKPGHACVLKVHNAVAYGTRNNDELIQRNYKLAAQECYVQNTARYYAKIYAAEAQPLEGFGEVPEIIPIFLIHRPENNIPYATVEEELIGEFVKYSIRDGKEINFLRRESEAGQKCCTFQHWVYQKTSGCLLVTDMQGVGMKLTDVGIATLAKGYKGFKGNHSMTFIDQFKALHQCNKYCKMLGLKLLQNNSQRQKKPSIGKSKIQPNYTTVKKTASGTPAEKKT
;
A
#
# COMPACT_ATOMS: atom_id res chain seq x y z
N MET A 1 59.98 68.08 12.47
CA MET A 1 60.23 68.79 13.75
C MET A 1 59.46 68.04 14.84
N ARG A 2 60.10 67.33 15.79
CA ARG A 2 60.37 67.76 17.21
C ARG A 2 59.22 68.62 17.78
N LYS A 3 58.60 68.40 18.95
CA LYS A 3 58.87 67.61 20.16
C LYS A 3 57.61 67.67 21.08
N LYS A 4 57.35 66.57 21.79
CA LYS A 4 56.96 66.39 23.22
C LYS A 4 55.92 67.33 23.89
N THR A 5 54.82 66.70 24.31
CA THR A 5 54.17 66.65 25.66
C THR A 5 54.36 67.76 26.70
N PRO A 6 53.33 67.92 27.55
CA PRO A 6 53.53 67.71 29.00
C PRO A 6 52.51 66.77 29.67
N LYS A 7 53.01 66.10 30.73
CA LYS A 7 52.30 65.42 31.83
C LYS A 7 51.46 66.44 32.62
N GLY A 8 50.37 66.17 33.33
CA GLY A 8 49.74 64.98 33.88
C GLY A 8 49.11 65.38 35.23
N HIS A 9 48.01 64.78 35.67
CA HIS A 9 47.67 64.68 37.09
C HIS A 9 46.72 63.49 37.35
N LEU A 10 47.05 62.79 38.42
CA LEU A 10 46.49 61.53 38.89
C LEU A 10 45.49 61.83 40.01
N ALA A 11 44.27 61.28 39.96
CA ALA A 11 43.42 61.15 41.13
C ALA A 11 42.56 59.88 41.04
N LYS A 12 42.51 59.19 42.18
CA LYS A 12 42.04 57.82 42.41
C LYS A 12 40.50 57.65 42.36
N ALA A 13 40.11 56.52 41.77
CA ALA A 13 39.11 55.54 42.19
C ALA A 13 38.04 55.91 43.25
N LYS A 14 36.78 55.73 42.87
CA LYS A 14 35.75 55.04 43.67
C LYS A 14 35.02 54.07 42.75
N GLY A 15 35.02 52.79 43.15
CA GLY A 15 34.33 51.73 42.45
C GLY A 15 32.83 51.75 42.75
N GLU A 16 32.04 51.47 41.71
CA GLU A 16 30.70 50.93 41.85
C GLU A 16 30.76 49.51 41.29
N GLU A 17 30.58 48.53 42.17
CA GLU A 17 30.34 47.14 41.81
C GLU A 17 29.00 47.07 41.07
N SER A 18 29.05 46.91 39.75
CA SER A 18 27.92 46.38 38.99
C SER A 18 28.08 44.87 38.91
N ASP A 19 27.22 44.18 39.66
CA ASP A 19 27.03 42.74 39.71
C ASP A 19 26.84 42.18 38.28
N ILE A 20 27.87 41.55 37.72
CA ILE A 20 27.78 40.83 36.45
C ILE A 20 27.32 39.42 36.79
N SER A 21 26.00 39.23 36.82
CA SER A 21 25.42 37.90 36.72
C SER A 21 25.80 37.31 35.35
N PRO A 22 26.29 36.06 35.25
CA PRO A 22 26.47 35.43 33.96
C PRO A 22 25.08 35.21 33.36
N GLN A 23 24.73 35.98 32.34
CA GLN A 23 23.60 35.66 31.47
C GLN A 23 23.88 34.29 30.86
N THR A 24 23.20 33.28 31.37
CA THR A 24 23.02 32.00 30.69
C THR A 24 22.46 32.30 29.30
N PRO A 25 23.03 31.74 28.22
CA PRO A 25 22.41 31.88 26.91
C PRO A 25 21.02 31.24 27.01
N ASP A 26 19.98 32.02 26.69
CA ASP A 26 18.61 31.52 26.50
C ASP A 26 18.64 30.45 25.42
N PHE A 27 18.83 29.20 25.84
CA PHE A 27 18.34 28.07 25.09
C PHE A 27 16.83 28.20 25.10
N LEU A 28 16.25 28.65 23.98
CA LEU A 28 14.82 28.51 23.72
C LEU A 28 14.44 27.06 24.02
N ILE A 29 13.82 26.84 25.18
CA ILE A 29 13.11 25.61 25.47
C ILE A 29 11.95 25.66 24.48
N HIS A 30 12.10 24.97 23.35
CA HIS A 30 10.93 24.61 22.55
C HIS A 30 10.08 23.77 23.49
N GLU A 31 9.00 24.35 24.01
CA GLU A 31 8.02 23.62 24.80
C GLU A 31 7.58 22.40 23.97
N MET A 32 7.77 21.25 24.59
CA MET A 32 7.56 19.93 24.01
C MET A 32 6.05 19.63 24.11
N GLU A 33 5.29 20.09 23.13
CA GLU A 33 3.82 20.18 23.20
C GLU A 33 3.09 19.06 22.45
N ALA A 34 1.93 18.66 22.99
CA ALA A 34 1.03 17.75 22.29
C ALA A 34 0.32 18.47 21.13
N PRO A 35 -0.02 17.78 20.01
CA PRO A 35 -0.63 18.46 18.88
C PRO A 35 -2.01 19.00 19.24
N VAL A 36 -2.34 20.19 18.75
CA VAL A 36 -3.60 20.88 19.05
C VAL A 36 -4.48 20.94 17.80
N LEU A 37 -5.79 20.66 17.94
CA LEU A 37 -6.75 20.78 16.84
C LEU A 37 -7.17 22.24 16.65
N LEU A 38 -6.85 22.83 15.50
CA LEU A 38 -7.26 24.19 15.13
C LEU A 38 -8.59 24.22 14.41
N LYS A 39 -8.81 23.28 13.48
CA LYS A 39 -10.05 23.17 12.70
C LYS A 39 -10.48 21.72 12.60
N LYS A 40 -11.73 21.44 12.98
CA LYS A 40 -12.40 20.15 12.73
C LYS A 40 -12.48 19.88 11.23
N ILE A 41 -12.71 18.62 10.88
CA ILE A 41 -12.88 18.21 9.48
C ILE A 41 -14.08 18.96 8.86
N GLN A 42 -13.83 19.56 7.71
CA GLN A 42 -14.82 20.20 6.83
C GLN A 42 -14.82 19.49 5.49
N ALA A 43 -15.99 19.35 4.87
CA ALA A 43 -16.16 18.77 3.54
C ALA A 43 -16.52 19.87 2.52
N GLU A 44 -15.78 19.91 1.43
CA GLU A 44 -16.01 20.84 0.31
C GLU A 44 -15.93 20.10 -1.03
N MET A 45 -16.62 20.61 -2.05
CA MET A 45 -16.41 20.15 -3.42
C MET A 45 -15.17 20.81 -4.02
N PHE A 46 -14.52 20.15 -4.97
CA PHE A 46 -13.58 20.82 -5.84
C PHE A 46 -14.35 21.73 -6.84
N PRO A 47 -14.08 23.04 -6.88
CA PRO A 47 -14.84 23.99 -7.69
C PRO A 47 -14.91 23.65 -9.19
N GLU A 48 -13.82 23.08 -9.72
CA GLU A 48 -13.65 22.81 -11.15
C GLU A 48 -13.96 21.36 -11.55
N HIS A 49 -14.22 20.46 -10.58
CA HIS A 49 -14.41 19.03 -10.85
C HIS A 49 -15.57 18.47 -10.04
N SER A 50 -16.73 18.45 -10.67
CA SER A 50 -17.99 17.94 -10.12
C SER A 50 -17.84 16.52 -9.58
N GLY A 51 -18.27 16.30 -8.34
CA GLY A 51 -18.31 15.00 -7.69
C GLY A 51 -17.07 14.64 -6.86
N ASN A 52 -15.93 15.33 -7.05
CA ASN A 52 -14.77 15.13 -6.18
C ASN A 52 -14.98 15.89 -4.86
N VAL A 53 -14.79 15.21 -3.74
CA VAL A 53 -14.95 15.77 -2.39
C VAL A 53 -13.58 15.94 -1.75
N LYS A 54 -13.38 17.04 -1.03
CA LYS A 54 -12.20 17.30 -0.20
C LYS A 54 -12.63 17.37 1.26
N LEU A 55 -12.08 16.47 2.07
CA LEU A 55 -12.16 16.57 3.53
C LEU A 55 -10.91 17.27 4.03
N SER A 56 -11.03 18.29 4.87
CA SER A 56 -9.87 19.06 5.34
C SER A 56 -9.96 19.47 6.80
N CYS A 57 -8.83 19.45 7.51
CA CYS A 57 -8.70 19.87 8.91
C CYS A 57 -7.33 20.53 9.15
N GLN A 58 -7.14 21.12 10.33
CA GLN A 58 -5.92 21.86 10.65
C GLN A 58 -5.47 21.61 12.10
N PHE A 59 -4.16 21.49 12.30
CA PHE A 59 -3.53 21.28 13.61
C PHE A 59 -2.40 22.28 13.86
N ALA A 60 -2.09 22.53 15.13
CA ALA A 60 -0.91 23.25 15.63
C ALA A 60 0.02 22.29 16.41
N GLU A 61 1.17 22.79 16.85
CA GLU A 61 2.20 22.02 17.57
C GLU A 61 2.67 20.77 16.82
N ILE A 62 3.04 20.99 15.56
CA ILE A 62 3.54 19.96 14.65
C ILE A 62 5.07 19.91 14.75
N HIS A 63 5.57 18.79 15.25
CA HIS A 63 7.00 18.48 15.38
C HIS A 63 7.49 17.52 14.28
N GLU A 64 8.79 17.28 14.20
CA GLU A 64 9.41 16.43 13.17
C GLU A 64 8.94 14.97 13.21
N ASP A 65 8.60 14.47 14.39
CA ASP A 65 8.08 13.11 14.61
C ASP A 65 6.55 13.03 14.41
N SER A 66 5.90 14.15 14.11
CA SER A 66 4.44 14.20 13.96
C SER A 66 3.97 13.42 12.74
N THR A 67 3.08 12.48 12.98
CA THR A 67 2.49 11.64 11.95
C THR A 67 0.97 11.80 11.96
N ILE A 68 0.38 11.87 10.76
CA ILE A 68 -1.05 11.97 10.55
C ILE A 68 -1.59 10.70 9.93
N TRP A 69 -2.74 10.23 10.42
CA TRP A 69 -3.50 9.13 9.86
C TRP A 69 -4.90 9.56 9.49
N TRP A 70 -5.29 9.24 8.26
CA TRP A 70 -6.68 9.26 7.81
C TRP A 70 -7.25 7.85 7.92
N MET A 71 -8.45 7.73 8.49
CA MET A 71 -9.17 6.48 8.64
C MET A 71 -10.62 6.65 8.17
N LYS A 72 -11.20 5.57 7.64
CA LYS A 72 -12.62 5.43 7.34
C LYS A 72 -13.13 4.19 8.05
N ASP A 73 -14.16 4.33 8.87
CA ASP A 73 -14.76 3.22 9.63
C ASP A 73 -13.69 2.40 10.39
N SER A 74 -12.77 3.12 11.05
CA SER A 74 -11.62 2.57 11.78
C SER A 74 -10.54 1.86 10.94
N LYS A 75 -10.65 1.86 9.60
CA LYS A 75 -9.62 1.32 8.70
C LYS A 75 -8.73 2.44 8.20
N SER A 76 -7.41 2.26 8.28
CA SER A 76 -6.45 3.24 7.77
C SER A 76 -6.57 3.38 6.25
N ILE A 77 -6.72 4.62 5.77
CA ILE A 77 -6.77 4.98 4.36
C ILE A 77 -5.40 5.49 3.92
N ALA A 78 -4.81 6.40 4.71
CA ALA A 78 -3.56 7.06 4.36
C ALA A 78 -2.79 7.49 5.61
N GLN A 79 -1.47 7.55 5.47
CA GLN A 79 -0.56 8.07 6.49
C GLN A 79 0.32 9.15 5.86
N VAL A 80 0.53 10.24 6.60
CA VAL A 80 1.31 11.40 6.14
C VAL A 80 2.28 11.83 7.23
N GLN A 81 3.56 11.94 6.90
CA GLN A 81 4.55 12.62 7.75
C GLN A 81 4.55 14.11 7.45
N ARG A 82 4.71 14.93 8.49
CA ARG A 82 4.77 16.40 8.36
C ARG A 82 6.18 16.89 8.64
N ARG A 83 6.49 18.08 8.11
CA ARG A 83 7.69 18.83 8.52
C ARG A 83 7.35 19.62 9.78
N ALA A 84 8.31 19.80 10.68
CA ALA A 84 8.11 20.62 11.87
C ALA A 84 7.67 22.05 11.50
N GLY A 85 6.75 22.61 12.30
CA GLY A 85 6.23 23.96 12.12
C GLY A 85 5.25 24.14 10.96
N ASP A 86 4.98 23.10 10.17
CA ASP A 86 3.99 23.18 9.09
C ASP A 86 2.57 23.06 9.63
N SER A 87 1.94 24.20 9.92
CA SER A 87 0.53 24.31 10.35
C SER A 87 -0.46 24.41 9.18
N SER A 88 -0.05 24.07 7.95
CA SER A 88 -0.97 24.05 6.80
C SER A 88 -2.13 23.09 7.00
N THR A 89 -3.22 23.34 6.27
CA THR A 89 -4.35 22.42 6.18
C THR A 89 -3.89 21.04 5.69
N VAL A 90 -4.48 20.00 6.27
CA VAL A 90 -4.31 18.61 5.89
C VAL A 90 -5.61 18.16 5.23
N SER A 91 -5.51 17.49 4.10
CA SER A 91 -6.66 17.18 3.24
C SER A 91 -6.65 15.74 2.75
N LEU A 92 -7.84 15.23 2.50
CA LEU A 92 -8.13 13.97 1.83
C LEU A 92 -9.04 14.26 0.64
N ALA A 93 -8.52 14.07 -0.58
CA ALA A 93 -9.34 14.10 -1.79
C ALA A 93 -10.00 12.73 -2.00
N ILE A 94 -11.32 12.72 -2.19
CA ILE A 94 -12.14 11.57 -2.53
C ILE A 94 -12.66 11.77 -3.95
N LEU A 95 -12.21 10.90 -4.86
CA LEU A 95 -12.63 10.91 -6.27
C LEU A 95 -14.10 10.53 -6.38
N GLN A 96 -14.91 11.30 -7.11
CA GLN A 96 -16.30 11.02 -7.49
C GLN A 96 -17.09 10.33 -6.37
N ALA A 97 -17.23 11.03 -5.24
CA ALA A 97 -17.76 10.49 -4.01
C ALA A 97 -19.16 9.91 -4.24
N SER A 98 -19.35 8.64 -3.87
CA SER A 98 -20.59 7.89 -4.08
C SER A 98 -21.10 7.28 -2.77
N GLN A 99 -22.19 6.52 -2.85
CA GLN A 99 -22.71 5.81 -1.68
C GLN A 99 -21.68 4.86 -1.05
N LYS A 100 -20.74 4.32 -1.83
CA LYS A 100 -19.65 3.46 -1.31
C LYS A 100 -18.63 4.22 -0.46
N ASP A 101 -18.56 5.54 -0.59
CA ASP A 101 -17.62 6.38 0.15
C ASP A 101 -18.22 6.88 1.48
N GLN A 102 -19.50 6.63 1.75
CA GLN A 102 -20.12 6.96 3.04
C GLN A 102 -19.46 6.24 4.19
N GLY A 103 -19.42 6.90 5.35
CA GLY A 103 -18.83 6.35 6.57
C GLY A 103 -18.25 7.43 7.49
N LEU A 104 -17.72 6.99 8.62
CA LEU A 104 -17.07 7.86 9.59
C LEU A 104 -15.60 8.04 9.23
N TYR A 105 -15.25 9.25 8.81
CA TYR A 105 -13.88 9.66 8.54
C TYR A 105 -13.26 10.24 9.80
N SER A 106 -12.04 9.82 10.12
CA SER A 106 -11.27 10.41 11.22
C SER A 106 -9.87 10.78 10.76
N CYS A 107 -9.39 11.92 11.25
CA CYS A 107 -8.03 12.40 11.05
C CYS A 107 -7.37 12.54 12.42
N CYS A 108 -6.33 11.74 12.65
CA CYS A 108 -5.58 11.71 13.89
C CYS A 108 -4.15 12.17 13.63
N ILE A 109 -3.62 13.05 14.49
CA ILE A 109 -2.20 13.40 14.52
C ILE A 109 -1.61 12.94 15.86
N LYS A 110 -0.38 12.42 15.83
CA LYS A 110 0.38 11.99 17.01
C LYS A 110 1.83 12.42 16.89
N ASN A 111 2.38 12.89 18.00
CA ASN A 111 3.81 13.08 18.25
C ASN A 111 4.21 12.35 19.56
N SER A 112 5.42 12.56 20.05
CA SER A 112 5.91 11.98 21.31
C SER A 112 5.16 12.44 22.56
N TYR A 113 4.47 13.57 22.53
CA TYR A 113 3.82 14.20 23.69
C TYR A 113 2.32 13.96 23.76
N GLY A 114 1.69 13.59 22.64
CA GLY A 114 0.27 13.28 22.65
C GLY A 114 -0.31 12.96 21.29
N LYS A 115 -1.63 12.86 21.26
CA LYS A 115 -2.42 12.70 20.04
C LYS A 115 -3.71 13.50 20.14
N VAL A 116 -4.20 13.98 19.01
CA VAL A 116 -5.53 14.56 18.88
C VAL A 116 -6.21 14.02 17.63
N THR A 117 -7.52 13.85 17.70
CA THR A 117 -8.34 13.29 16.62
C THR A 117 -9.55 14.17 16.39
N THR A 118 -9.92 14.33 15.12
CA THR A 118 -11.19 14.92 14.69
C THR A 118 -11.91 13.94 13.76
N GLU A 119 -13.24 14.00 13.76
CA GLU A 119 -14.10 13.07 13.02
C GLU A 119 -15.14 13.83 12.18
N PHE A 120 -15.60 13.20 11.10
CA PHE A 120 -16.66 13.68 10.22
C PHE A 120 -17.40 12.51 9.60
N ASN A 121 -18.73 12.53 9.67
CA ASN A 121 -19.56 11.49 9.07
C ASN A 121 -20.02 11.92 7.69
N LEU A 122 -19.56 11.23 6.64
CA LEU A 122 -19.97 11.50 5.27
C LEU A 122 -21.27 10.74 4.97
N THR A 123 -22.40 11.45 5.00
CA THR A 123 -23.74 10.86 4.78
C THR A 123 -24.28 11.09 3.38
N THR A 124 -25.38 10.44 3.04
CA THR A 124 -26.11 10.67 1.78
C THR A 124 -26.55 12.13 1.63
N GLU A 125 -26.98 12.77 2.72
CA GLU A 125 -27.44 14.16 2.73
C GLU A 125 -26.29 15.12 2.42
N VAL A 126 -25.11 14.88 3.01
CA VAL A 126 -23.89 15.63 2.72
C VAL A 126 -23.50 15.47 1.25
N LEU A 127 -23.52 14.24 0.72
CA LEU A 127 -23.21 14.00 -0.70
C LEU A 127 -24.21 14.70 -1.64
N LYS A 128 -25.50 14.72 -1.30
CA LYS A 128 -26.52 15.45 -2.08
C LYS A 128 -26.29 16.96 -2.04
N GLN A 129 -25.94 17.52 -0.88
CA GLN A 129 -25.60 18.94 -0.75
C GLN A 129 -24.33 19.31 -1.54
N LEU A 130 -23.38 18.38 -1.59
CA LEU A 130 -22.13 18.48 -2.35
C LEU A 130 -22.28 18.00 -3.80
N SER A 131 -23.50 17.88 -4.35
CA SER A 131 -23.66 17.45 -5.75
C SER A 131 -24.04 18.64 -6.62
N SER A 132 -23.20 18.96 -7.61
CA SER A 132 -23.56 19.79 -8.77
C SER A 132 -23.59 18.91 -10.01
N HIS A 133 -24.60 19.09 -10.88
CA HIS A 133 -24.70 18.36 -12.14
C HIS A 133 -23.47 18.70 -13.03
N PRO A 134 -22.64 17.72 -13.41
CA PRO A 134 -21.60 17.93 -14.42
C PRO A 134 -22.24 18.19 -15.78
N ASP A 135 -21.62 19.06 -16.57
CA ASP A 135 -21.77 19.05 -18.02
C ASP A 135 -21.01 17.82 -18.55
N VAL A 136 -21.72 16.90 -19.22
CA VAL A 136 -21.15 15.61 -19.61
C VAL A 136 -20.25 15.81 -20.82
N LYS A 137 -18.94 15.96 -20.58
CA LYS A 137 -17.96 15.81 -21.67
C LYS A 137 -18.00 14.35 -22.15
N VAL A 138 -18.31 14.18 -23.43
CA VAL A 138 -18.39 12.87 -24.10
C VAL A 138 -17.02 12.17 -24.14
N TYR A 139 -15.93 12.94 -24.09
CA TYR A 139 -14.56 12.45 -24.12
C TYR A 139 -13.63 13.40 -23.35
N GLU A 140 -12.49 12.88 -22.92
CA GLU A 140 -11.41 13.65 -22.29
C GLU A 140 -10.08 13.47 -23.02
N GLU A 141 -9.30 14.55 -23.08
CA GLU A 141 -7.92 14.55 -23.58
C GLU A 141 -6.99 13.89 -22.55
N ILE A 142 -6.04 13.10 -23.04
CA ILE A 142 -5.10 12.37 -22.20
C ILE A 142 -3.68 12.38 -22.78
N GLU A 143 -2.69 12.31 -21.89
CA GLU A 143 -1.34 11.86 -22.23
C GLU A 143 -1.12 10.45 -21.70
N PHE A 144 -0.78 9.54 -22.59
CA PHE A 144 -0.54 8.12 -22.33
C PHE A 144 0.96 7.83 -22.33
N SER A 145 1.45 7.09 -21.32
CA SER A 145 2.87 6.76 -21.18
C SER A 145 3.07 5.30 -20.79
N GLN A 146 3.95 4.61 -21.50
CA GLN A 146 4.33 3.23 -21.19
C GLN A 146 5.58 3.20 -20.30
N LEU A 147 5.59 2.33 -19.29
CA LEU A 147 6.79 2.06 -18.51
C LEU A 147 7.76 1.20 -19.33
N ILE A 148 9.00 1.67 -19.47
CA ILE A 148 10.08 1.00 -20.18
C ILE A 148 11.17 0.64 -19.18
N PHE A 149 11.58 -0.63 -19.19
CA PHE A 149 12.69 -1.15 -18.40
C PHE A 149 14.00 -1.04 -19.19
N ARG A 150 15.09 -0.67 -18.51
CA ARG A 150 16.45 -0.65 -19.06
C ARG A 150 17.37 -1.48 -18.17
N GLY A 151 18.39 -2.12 -18.75
CA GLY A 151 19.38 -2.88 -17.98
C GLY A 151 18.75 -3.84 -16.96
N ASP A 152 18.98 -3.58 -15.67
CA ASP A 152 18.29 -4.27 -14.56
C ASP A 152 16.85 -3.72 -14.42
N PHE A 153 15.90 -4.47 -14.97
CA PHE A 153 14.46 -4.12 -14.95
C PHE A 153 13.87 -3.93 -13.55
N LEU A 154 14.54 -4.40 -12.49
CA LEU A 154 14.12 -4.17 -11.11
C LEU A 154 14.57 -2.83 -10.53
N SER A 155 15.34 -2.02 -11.25
CA SER A 155 15.84 -0.77 -10.67
C SER A 155 15.93 0.38 -11.66
N ASP A 156 16.02 0.08 -12.94
CA ASP A 156 16.11 1.08 -13.99
C ASP A 156 14.87 0.99 -14.90
N SER A 157 13.97 1.95 -14.70
CA SER A 157 12.77 2.10 -15.49
C SER A 157 12.39 3.57 -15.60
N TYR A 158 11.75 3.92 -16.71
CA TYR A 158 11.25 5.27 -16.96
C TYR A 158 10.00 5.19 -17.83
N PHE A 159 9.16 6.23 -17.78
CA PHE A 159 8.03 6.34 -18.69
C PHE A 159 8.53 6.82 -20.05
N GLY A 160 8.38 5.97 -21.06
CA GLY A 160 8.69 6.24 -22.46
C GLY A 160 7.65 7.15 -23.13
N GLY A 161 7.82 7.34 -24.45
CA GLY A 161 7.10 8.31 -25.28
C GLY A 161 5.65 8.60 -24.89
N ARG A 162 5.29 9.88 -24.89
CA ARG A 162 3.93 10.34 -24.58
C ARG A 162 3.08 10.33 -25.83
N LEU A 163 2.07 9.48 -25.85
CA LEU A 163 1.02 9.54 -26.87
C LEU A 163 -0.09 10.47 -26.37
N ARG A 164 -0.51 11.41 -27.19
CA ARG A 164 -1.70 12.23 -26.91
C ARG A 164 -2.90 11.58 -27.56
N GLY A 165 -3.99 11.48 -26.83
CA GLY A 165 -5.20 10.85 -27.34
C GLY A 165 -6.43 11.27 -26.57
N GLN A 166 -7.53 10.62 -26.92
CA GLN A 166 -8.83 10.87 -26.30
C GLN A 166 -9.43 9.55 -25.83
N ILE A 167 -10.06 9.57 -24.66
CA ILE A 167 -10.86 8.45 -24.15
C ILE A 167 -12.26 8.94 -23.79
N ALA A 168 -13.26 8.08 -24.01
CA ALA A 168 -14.59 8.24 -23.45
C ALA A 168 -14.72 7.30 -22.26
N THR A 169 -15.22 7.78 -21.12
CA THR A 169 -15.28 7.03 -19.87
C THR A 169 -16.72 7.00 -19.34
N GLU A 170 -17.21 5.82 -18.98
CA GLU A 170 -18.53 5.67 -18.34
C GLU A 170 -18.54 6.35 -16.96
N GLU A 171 -19.67 6.95 -16.59
CA GLU A 171 -19.81 7.65 -15.29
C GLU A 171 -19.72 6.70 -14.10
N LEU A 172 -20.31 5.51 -14.23
CA LEU A 172 -20.40 4.55 -13.15
C LEU A 172 -19.12 3.73 -13.07
N HIS A 173 -18.43 3.87 -11.93
CA HIS A 173 -17.36 2.96 -11.61
C HIS A 173 -17.90 1.55 -11.28
N PHE A 174 -17.12 0.53 -11.59
CA PHE A 174 -17.41 -0.86 -11.30
C PHE A 174 -16.32 -1.50 -10.42
N GLY A 175 -16.55 -2.76 -10.05
CA GLY A 175 -15.65 -3.54 -9.21
C GLY A 175 -15.77 -3.28 -7.70
N GLU A 176 -15.03 -4.09 -6.95
CA GLU A 176 -15.00 -4.12 -5.48
C GLU A 176 -13.74 -3.47 -4.89
N GLY A 177 -12.96 -2.77 -5.72
CA GLY A 177 -11.71 -2.14 -5.29
C GLY A 177 -11.93 -1.11 -4.19
N VAL A 178 -11.18 -1.23 -3.09
CA VAL A 178 -11.25 -0.27 -1.95
C VAL A 178 -10.39 0.97 -2.23
N HIS A 179 -9.22 0.78 -2.84
CA HIS A 179 -8.22 1.84 -3.02
C HIS A 179 -8.38 2.62 -4.33
N ARG A 180 -9.07 2.02 -5.32
CA ARG A 180 -9.20 2.56 -6.67
C ARG A 180 -10.61 2.38 -7.18
N LYS A 181 -11.08 3.34 -7.98
CA LYS A 181 -12.30 3.23 -8.78
C LYS A 181 -11.91 2.85 -10.20
N ALA A 182 -12.55 1.80 -10.73
CA ALA A 182 -12.36 1.33 -12.08
C ALA A 182 -13.54 1.77 -12.94
N PHE A 183 -13.26 2.34 -14.10
CA PHE A 183 -14.25 2.87 -15.03
C PHE A 183 -14.06 2.21 -16.39
N ARG A 184 -15.15 1.77 -17.00
CA ARG A 184 -15.08 1.32 -18.38
C ARG A 184 -14.81 2.52 -19.26
N SER A 185 -13.91 2.35 -20.19
CA SER A 185 -13.47 3.41 -21.07
C SER A 185 -13.27 2.87 -22.48
N LYS A 186 -13.32 3.78 -23.45
CA LYS A 186 -13.10 3.47 -24.85
C LYS A 186 -12.10 4.44 -25.42
N VAL A 187 -11.09 3.91 -26.10
CA VAL A 187 -10.11 4.73 -26.81
C VAL A 187 -10.78 5.35 -28.02
N MET A 188 -10.80 6.68 -28.12
CA MET A 188 -11.39 7.38 -29.24
C MET A 188 -10.35 7.59 -30.35
N GLN A 189 -9.16 8.07 -30.00
CA GLN A 189 -8.05 8.28 -30.95
C GLN A 189 -6.70 8.50 -30.26
N GLY A 190 -5.62 8.51 -31.04
CA GLY A 190 -4.29 8.98 -30.62
C GLY A 190 -3.38 7.98 -29.91
N LEU A 191 -3.89 6.79 -29.54
CA LEU A 191 -3.12 5.78 -28.79
C LEU A 191 -2.52 4.65 -29.63
N THR A 192 -2.54 4.77 -30.95
CA THR A 192 -1.93 3.78 -31.87
C THR A 192 -0.40 3.86 -31.79
N PRO A 193 0.35 2.73 -31.84
CA PRO A 193 -0.12 1.36 -32.12
C PRO A 193 -0.61 0.57 -30.90
N VAL A 194 -0.57 1.14 -29.69
CA VAL A 194 -0.88 0.41 -28.45
C VAL A 194 -2.36 0.07 -28.36
N PHE A 195 -3.23 1.07 -28.54
CA PHE A 195 -4.67 0.88 -28.63
C PHE A 195 -5.21 1.52 -29.91
N LYS A 196 -6.07 0.77 -30.60
CA LYS A 196 -6.77 1.26 -31.79
C LYS A 196 -8.00 2.09 -31.36
N PRO A 197 -8.46 3.04 -32.18
CA PRO A 197 -9.78 3.64 -32.02
C PRO A 197 -10.87 2.58 -31.82
N GLY A 198 -11.75 2.82 -30.85
CA GLY A 198 -12.82 1.92 -30.44
C GLY A 198 -12.42 0.80 -29.47
N HIS A 199 -11.14 0.67 -29.10
CA HIS A 199 -10.70 -0.37 -28.17
C HIS A 199 -11.26 -0.15 -26.77
N ALA A 200 -11.81 -1.20 -26.16
CA ALA A 200 -12.35 -1.17 -24.79
C ALA A 200 -11.21 -1.31 -23.78
N CYS A 201 -11.20 -0.45 -22.77
CA CYS A 201 -10.18 -0.40 -21.74
C CYS A 201 -10.78 -0.05 -20.38
N VAL A 202 -9.98 -0.22 -19.33
CA VAL A 202 -10.38 0.11 -17.95
C VAL A 202 -9.46 1.20 -17.43
N LEU A 203 -10.04 2.37 -17.16
CA LEU A 203 -9.38 3.47 -16.47
C LEU A 203 -9.51 3.25 -14.96
N LYS A 204 -8.38 3.28 -14.23
CA LYS A 204 -8.38 3.14 -12.76
C LYS A 204 -7.74 4.36 -12.12
N VAL A 205 -8.46 4.95 -11.18
CA VAL A 205 -8.05 6.17 -10.48
C VAL A 205 -8.08 5.91 -8.98
N HIS A 206 -7.10 6.42 -8.24
CA HIS A 206 -7.05 6.28 -6.79
C HIS A 206 -8.24 6.99 -6.14
N ASN A 207 -8.97 6.27 -5.29
CA ASN A 207 -10.21 6.77 -4.70
C ASN A 207 -9.92 7.88 -3.67
N ALA A 208 -8.94 7.65 -2.80
CA ALA A 208 -8.60 8.53 -1.70
C ALA A 208 -7.12 8.91 -1.75
N VAL A 209 -6.83 10.21 -1.83
CA VAL A 209 -5.46 10.74 -1.85
C VAL A 209 -5.30 11.78 -0.75
N ALA A 210 -4.53 11.45 0.29
CA ALA A 210 -4.20 12.40 1.34
C ALA A 210 -3.05 13.32 0.90
N TYR A 211 -3.09 14.60 1.29
CA TYR A 211 -2.07 15.63 1.02
C TYR A 211 -2.17 16.75 2.06
N GLY A 212 -1.18 17.64 2.13
CA GLY A 212 -1.17 18.77 3.05
C GLY A 212 -0.20 19.85 2.60
N THR A 213 -0.70 20.85 1.87
CA THR A 213 -0.01 22.11 1.60
C THR A 213 -1.02 23.25 1.39
N ARG A 214 -0.54 24.45 1.05
CA ARG A 214 -1.39 25.59 0.65
C ARG A 214 -1.92 25.48 -0.79
N ASN A 215 -1.42 24.55 -1.61
CA ASN A 215 -1.80 24.40 -3.01
C ASN A 215 -2.06 22.93 -3.40
N ASN A 216 -2.47 22.70 -4.65
CA ASN A 216 -2.81 21.37 -5.15
C ASN A 216 -1.60 20.59 -5.71
N ASP A 217 -0.39 21.14 -5.71
CA ASP A 217 0.78 20.48 -6.33
C ASP A 217 1.11 19.16 -5.64
N GLU A 218 0.98 19.10 -4.31
CA GLU A 218 1.23 17.87 -3.58
C GLU A 218 0.18 16.80 -3.89
N LEU A 219 -1.09 17.17 -4.06
CA LEU A 219 -2.13 16.23 -4.49
C LEU A 219 -1.75 15.58 -5.82
N ILE A 220 -1.36 16.40 -6.81
CA ILE A 220 -0.94 15.95 -8.14
C ILE A 220 0.29 15.04 -8.03
N GLN A 221 1.33 15.45 -7.28
CA GLN A 221 2.54 14.65 -7.11
C GLN A 221 2.29 13.32 -6.39
N ARG A 222 1.42 13.29 -5.37
CA ARG A 222 1.05 12.06 -4.66
C ARG A 222 0.23 11.14 -5.54
N ASN A 223 -0.74 11.69 -6.26
CA ASN A 223 -1.53 10.93 -7.21
C ASN A 223 -0.66 10.33 -8.33
N TYR A 224 0.30 11.09 -8.88
CA TYR A 224 1.32 10.57 -9.80
C TYR A 224 2.10 9.40 -9.19
N LYS A 225 2.67 9.58 -7.99
CA LYS A 225 3.48 8.54 -7.33
C LYS A 225 2.69 7.25 -7.13
N LEU A 226 1.41 7.35 -6.74
CA LEU A 226 0.53 6.20 -6.58
C LEU A 226 0.30 5.48 -7.93
N ALA A 227 -0.14 6.19 -8.97
CA ALA A 227 -0.38 5.59 -10.29
C ALA A 227 0.90 5.01 -10.93
N ALA A 228 2.04 5.70 -10.77
CA ALA A 228 3.33 5.23 -11.25
C ALA A 228 3.80 3.96 -10.51
N GLN A 229 3.55 3.87 -9.21
CA GLN A 229 3.87 2.68 -8.42
C GLN A 229 3.06 1.46 -8.88
N GLU A 230 1.76 1.63 -9.16
CA GLU A 230 0.92 0.57 -9.73
C GLU A 230 1.47 0.08 -11.08
N CYS A 231 1.86 1.03 -11.96
CA CYS A 231 2.48 0.70 -13.24
C CYS A 231 3.76 -0.10 -13.06
N TYR A 232 4.60 0.27 -12.11
CA TYR A 232 5.84 -0.42 -11.80
C TYR A 232 5.60 -1.84 -11.28
N VAL A 233 4.69 -2.02 -10.32
CA VAL A 233 4.39 -3.32 -9.72
C VAL A 233 3.88 -4.32 -10.75
N GLN A 234 2.80 -3.97 -11.46
CA GLN A 234 2.19 -4.90 -12.41
C GLN A 234 3.11 -5.17 -13.60
N ASN A 235 3.77 -4.17 -14.18
CA ASN A 235 4.69 -4.41 -15.30
C ASN A 235 5.95 -5.19 -14.89
N THR A 236 6.38 -5.12 -13.62
CA THR A 236 7.46 -5.97 -13.12
C THR A 236 7.01 -7.43 -13.00
N ALA A 237 5.84 -7.68 -12.42
CA ALA A 237 5.25 -9.02 -12.38
C ALA A 237 5.03 -9.56 -13.80
N ARG A 238 4.60 -8.71 -14.73
CA ARG A 238 4.45 -8.97 -16.17
C ARG A 238 5.74 -9.34 -16.86
N TYR A 239 6.88 -8.78 -16.44
CA TYR A 239 8.20 -9.17 -16.92
C TYR A 239 8.59 -10.57 -16.45
N TYR A 240 8.36 -10.89 -15.16
CA TYR A 240 8.55 -12.24 -14.65
C TYR A 240 7.64 -13.27 -15.35
N ALA A 241 6.39 -12.93 -15.64
CA ALA A 241 5.47 -13.79 -16.38
C ALA A 241 6.00 -14.13 -17.79
N LYS A 242 6.67 -13.19 -18.47
CA LYS A 242 7.32 -13.46 -19.77
C LYS A 242 8.47 -14.45 -19.66
N ILE A 243 9.31 -14.33 -18.63
CA ILE A 243 10.41 -15.28 -18.38
C ILE A 243 9.83 -16.66 -18.06
N TYR A 244 8.83 -16.72 -17.17
CA TYR A 244 8.12 -17.95 -16.82
C TYR A 244 7.52 -18.63 -18.05
N ALA A 245 6.89 -17.87 -18.94
CA ALA A 245 6.33 -18.38 -20.19
C ALA A 245 7.41 -19.05 -21.06
N ALA A 246 8.58 -18.42 -21.20
CA ALA A 246 9.69 -18.98 -21.97
C ALA A 246 10.27 -20.26 -21.33
N GLU A 247 10.35 -20.33 -19.99
CA GLU A 247 10.81 -21.53 -19.28
C GLU A 247 9.78 -22.68 -19.32
N ALA A 248 8.49 -22.36 -19.38
CA ALA A 248 7.41 -23.36 -19.46
C ALA A 248 7.16 -23.87 -20.89
N GLN A 249 7.46 -23.06 -21.92
CA GLN A 249 7.24 -23.39 -23.33
C GLN A 249 7.77 -24.78 -23.76
N PRO A 250 9.00 -25.20 -23.41
CA PRO A 250 9.52 -26.51 -23.83
C PRO A 250 8.92 -27.70 -23.07
N LEU A 251 8.11 -27.48 -22.04
CA LEU A 251 7.56 -28.55 -21.21
C LEU A 251 6.29 -29.12 -21.86
N GLU A 252 6.40 -30.33 -22.40
CA GLU A 252 5.27 -31.04 -23.00
C GLU A 252 4.12 -31.20 -21.99
N GLY A 253 2.90 -30.91 -22.43
CA GLY A 253 1.70 -30.94 -21.58
C GLY A 253 1.54 -29.77 -20.61
N PHE A 254 2.45 -28.77 -20.62
CA PHE A 254 2.29 -27.59 -19.77
C PHE A 254 1.17 -26.67 -20.25
N GLY A 255 1.03 -26.49 -21.57
CA GLY A 255 -0.03 -25.66 -22.18
C GLY A 255 0.12 -24.17 -21.89
N GLU A 256 -1.00 -23.44 -21.94
CA GLU A 256 -1.02 -21.99 -21.72
C GLU A 256 -0.55 -21.60 -20.30
N VAL A 257 0.07 -20.44 -20.16
CA VAL A 257 0.57 -19.93 -18.88
C VAL A 257 -0.15 -18.67 -18.46
N PRO A 258 -0.15 -18.30 -17.16
CA PRO A 258 -0.67 -17.02 -16.73
C PRO A 258 0.08 -15.87 -17.42
N GLU A 259 -0.65 -15.04 -18.15
CA GLU A 259 -0.18 -13.80 -18.74
C GLU A 259 -0.69 -12.63 -17.90
N ILE A 260 0.19 -11.74 -17.47
CA ILE A 260 -0.22 -10.47 -16.87
C ILE A 260 -0.32 -9.43 -17.99
N ILE A 261 -1.45 -8.72 -18.06
CA ILE A 261 -1.66 -7.68 -19.06
C ILE A 261 -0.82 -6.43 -18.75
N PRO A 262 -0.34 -5.70 -19.77
CA PRO A 262 0.35 -4.45 -19.53
C PRO A 262 -0.59 -3.40 -18.92
N ILE A 263 0.00 -2.55 -18.08
CA ILE A 263 -0.66 -1.38 -17.50
C ILE A 263 0.11 -0.13 -17.90
N PHE A 264 -0.60 0.97 -18.13
CA PHE A 264 -0.02 2.21 -18.64
C PHE A 264 -0.43 3.39 -17.76
N LEU A 265 0.44 4.40 -17.70
CA LEU A 265 0.16 5.64 -16.98
C LEU A 265 -0.60 6.59 -17.91
N ILE A 266 -1.66 7.21 -17.38
CA ILE A 266 -2.40 8.27 -18.05
C ILE A 266 -2.35 9.55 -17.21
N HIS A 267 -2.18 10.69 -17.89
CA HIS A 267 -2.37 12.03 -17.35
C HIS A 267 -3.58 12.70 -18.02
N ARG A 268 -4.53 13.18 -17.20
CA ARG A 268 -5.81 13.77 -17.58
C ARG A 268 -5.79 15.26 -17.16
N PRO A 269 -5.31 16.18 -18.00
CA PRO A 269 -5.00 17.56 -17.61
C PRO A 269 -6.20 18.36 -17.09
N GLU A 270 -7.42 17.99 -17.46
CA GLU A 270 -8.65 18.65 -17.01
C GLU A 270 -9.19 18.10 -15.68
N ASN A 271 -8.44 17.27 -14.95
CA ASN A 271 -8.84 16.68 -13.67
C ASN A 271 -7.90 17.12 -12.54
N ASN A 272 -8.43 17.45 -11.36
CA ASN A 272 -7.65 17.70 -10.14
C ASN A 272 -6.95 16.46 -9.56
N ILE A 273 -7.43 15.27 -9.90
CA ILE A 273 -6.76 13.98 -9.65
C ILE A 273 -6.35 13.44 -11.04
N PRO A 274 -5.29 14.01 -11.66
CA PRO A 274 -5.06 13.87 -13.09
C PRO A 274 -4.41 12.54 -13.49
N TYR A 275 -3.72 11.86 -12.58
CA TYR A 275 -3.02 10.63 -12.88
C TYR A 275 -3.86 9.39 -12.58
N ALA A 276 -3.89 8.51 -13.57
CA ALA A 276 -4.63 7.26 -13.59
C ALA A 276 -3.78 6.16 -14.22
N THR A 277 -4.27 4.93 -14.14
CA THR A 277 -3.75 3.81 -14.92
C THR A 277 -4.78 3.32 -15.91
N VAL A 278 -4.34 2.83 -17.07
CA VAL A 278 -5.21 2.18 -18.05
C VAL A 278 -4.67 0.80 -18.42
N GLU A 279 -5.59 -0.12 -18.67
CA GLU A 279 -5.33 -1.49 -19.10
C GLU A 279 -6.47 -1.99 -19.99
N GLU A 280 -6.26 -3.11 -20.69
CA GLU A 280 -7.29 -3.76 -21.51
C GLU A 280 -8.47 -4.23 -20.65
N GLU A 281 -9.70 -4.12 -21.16
CA GLU A 281 -10.86 -4.71 -20.51
C GLU A 281 -10.87 -6.24 -20.70
N LEU A 282 -10.82 -6.98 -19.59
CA LEU A 282 -10.90 -8.43 -19.62
C LEU A 282 -12.38 -8.88 -19.67
N ILE A 283 -12.78 -9.48 -20.79
CA ILE A 283 -14.14 -9.97 -20.99
C ILE A 283 -14.26 -11.42 -20.48
N GLY A 284 -15.09 -11.63 -19.47
CA GLY A 284 -15.42 -12.96 -18.93
C GLY A 284 -15.62 -12.93 -17.42
N GLU A 285 -15.65 -14.12 -16.81
CA GLU A 285 -15.78 -14.26 -15.36
C GLU A 285 -14.47 -13.85 -14.66
N PHE A 286 -14.55 -12.81 -13.84
CA PHE A 286 -13.40 -12.31 -13.09
C PHE A 286 -13.20 -13.13 -11.81
N VAL A 287 -12.07 -13.84 -11.73
CA VAL A 287 -11.76 -14.79 -10.64
C VAL A 287 -10.55 -14.32 -9.85
N LYS A 288 -10.63 -14.41 -8.51
CA LYS A 288 -9.51 -14.17 -7.59
C LYS A 288 -8.86 -15.49 -7.18
N TYR A 289 -7.61 -15.72 -7.58
CA TYR A 289 -6.82 -16.93 -7.27
C TYR A 289 -5.94 -16.78 -6.04
N SER A 290 -6.11 -15.72 -5.25
CA SER A 290 -5.26 -15.43 -4.09
C SER A 290 -5.81 -16.01 -2.79
N ILE A 291 -4.90 -16.21 -1.83
CA ILE A 291 -5.23 -16.48 -0.42
C ILE A 291 -5.18 -15.14 0.30
N ARG A 292 -6.20 -14.84 1.12
CA ARG A 292 -6.22 -13.66 1.99
C ARG A 292 -6.46 -14.10 3.43
N ASP A 293 -5.62 -13.62 4.35
CA ASP A 293 -5.69 -13.94 5.78
C ASP A 293 -5.73 -15.45 6.07
N GLY A 294 -5.04 -16.23 5.23
CA GLY A 294 -4.93 -17.69 5.36
C GLY A 294 -6.16 -18.45 4.87
N LYS A 295 -7.18 -17.74 4.38
CA LYS A 295 -8.38 -18.31 3.78
C LYS A 295 -8.29 -18.23 2.26
N GLU A 296 -8.62 -19.33 1.60
CA GLU A 296 -8.77 -19.33 0.14
C GLU A 296 -10.00 -18.51 -0.22
N ILE A 297 -9.82 -17.50 -1.07
CA ILE A 297 -10.94 -16.67 -1.55
C ILE A 297 -11.79 -17.48 -2.55
N ASN A 298 -11.14 -18.34 -3.34
CA ASN A 298 -11.78 -19.23 -4.30
C ASN A 298 -11.44 -20.69 -3.99
N PHE A 299 -12.45 -21.48 -3.63
CA PHE A 299 -12.30 -22.91 -3.34
C PHE A 299 -11.90 -23.75 -4.57
N LEU A 300 -12.27 -23.32 -5.78
CA LEU A 300 -11.88 -23.96 -7.03
C LEU A 300 -10.43 -23.67 -7.45
N ARG A 301 -9.70 -22.84 -6.69
CA ARG A 301 -8.30 -22.51 -6.97
C ARG A 301 -7.41 -23.75 -7.07
N ARG A 302 -7.68 -24.79 -6.27
CA ARG A 302 -6.88 -26.03 -6.28
C ARG A 302 -7.26 -26.98 -7.40
N GLU A 303 -8.48 -26.86 -7.91
CA GLU A 303 -9.04 -27.79 -8.89
C GLU A 303 -8.89 -27.25 -10.32
N SER A 304 -9.09 -25.94 -10.51
CA SER A 304 -8.94 -25.28 -11.80
C SER A 304 -7.48 -25.25 -12.25
N GLU A 305 -7.27 -25.48 -13.55
CA GLU A 305 -5.95 -25.33 -14.18
C GLU A 305 -5.38 -23.93 -13.98
N ALA A 306 -6.22 -22.89 -14.11
CA ALA A 306 -5.85 -21.51 -13.86
C ALA A 306 -5.33 -21.27 -12.45
N GLY A 307 -6.05 -21.74 -11.44
CA GLY A 307 -5.62 -21.59 -10.05
C GLY A 307 -4.32 -22.34 -9.75
N GLN A 308 -4.17 -23.57 -10.28
CA GLN A 308 -2.93 -24.35 -10.14
C GLN A 308 -1.74 -23.66 -10.81
N LYS A 309 -1.90 -23.15 -12.03
CA LYS A 309 -0.84 -22.45 -12.77
C LYS A 309 -0.50 -21.10 -12.16
N CYS A 310 -1.49 -20.35 -11.67
CA CYS A 310 -1.24 -19.11 -10.90
C CYS A 310 -0.42 -19.40 -9.64
N CYS A 311 -0.79 -20.43 -8.87
CA CYS A 311 -0.05 -20.85 -7.68
C CYS A 311 1.39 -21.31 -8.02
N THR A 312 1.56 -21.98 -9.16
CA THR A 312 2.87 -22.41 -9.67
C THR A 312 3.74 -21.23 -10.07
N PHE A 313 3.17 -20.25 -10.77
CA PHE A 313 3.87 -19.01 -11.13
C PHE A 313 4.33 -18.24 -9.89
N GLN A 314 3.49 -18.11 -8.85
CA GLN A 314 3.90 -17.51 -7.57
C GLN A 314 5.12 -18.23 -6.96
N HIS A 315 5.11 -19.57 -6.94
CA HIS A 315 6.23 -20.37 -6.45
C HIS A 315 7.48 -20.19 -7.30
N TRP A 316 7.32 -20.18 -8.63
CA TRP A 316 8.42 -19.97 -9.55
C TRP A 316 9.10 -18.62 -9.32
N VAL A 317 8.34 -17.51 -9.19
CA VAL A 317 8.91 -16.18 -8.90
C VAL A 317 9.64 -16.18 -7.56
N TYR A 318 9.02 -16.76 -6.52
CA TYR A 318 9.63 -16.89 -5.20
C TYR A 318 10.98 -17.63 -5.28
N GLN A 319 11.04 -18.77 -5.96
CA GLN A 319 12.29 -19.51 -6.12
C GLN A 319 13.32 -18.77 -7.00
N LYS A 320 12.89 -18.20 -8.13
CA LYS A 320 13.75 -17.46 -9.08
C LYS A 320 14.43 -16.27 -8.41
N THR A 321 13.76 -15.66 -7.44
CA THR A 321 14.26 -14.50 -6.70
C THR A 321 14.89 -14.86 -5.36
N SER A 322 15.20 -16.15 -5.13
CA SER A 322 15.76 -16.65 -3.86
C SER A 322 14.94 -16.23 -2.63
N GLY A 323 13.62 -16.15 -2.79
CA GLY A 323 12.66 -15.76 -1.77
C GLY A 323 12.52 -14.26 -1.54
N CYS A 324 13.12 -13.41 -2.37
CA CYS A 324 13.08 -11.96 -2.18
C CYS A 324 11.75 -11.33 -2.63
N LEU A 325 11.08 -11.92 -3.63
CA LEU A 325 9.83 -11.42 -4.20
C LEU A 325 8.74 -12.52 -4.23
N LEU A 326 7.50 -12.11 -4.04
CA LEU A 326 6.31 -12.93 -4.25
C LEU A 326 5.27 -12.09 -4.98
N VAL A 327 4.73 -12.59 -6.09
CA VAL A 327 3.57 -11.96 -6.74
C VAL A 327 2.32 -12.30 -5.93
N THR A 328 1.50 -11.30 -5.60
CA THR A 328 0.26 -11.44 -4.81
C THR A 328 -0.94 -11.01 -5.64
N ASP A 329 -2.14 -11.18 -5.06
CA ASP A 329 -3.41 -10.70 -5.64
C ASP A 329 -3.65 -11.18 -7.08
N MET A 330 -3.20 -12.40 -7.40
CA MET A 330 -3.47 -13.10 -8.66
C MET A 330 -4.97 -13.13 -8.93
N GLN A 331 -5.42 -12.37 -9.91
CA GLN A 331 -6.84 -12.24 -10.30
C GLN A 331 -6.97 -11.83 -11.77
N GLY A 332 -8.09 -12.19 -12.40
CA GLY A 332 -8.34 -11.90 -13.81
C GLY A 332 -9.34 -12.87 -14.44
N VAL A 333 -9.23 -13.07 -15.75
CA VAL A 333 -10.13 -13.93 -16.55
C VAL A 333 -9.29 -15.03 -17.21
N GLY A 334 -9.52 -16.29 -16.80
CA GLY A 334 -8.76 -17.44 -17.32
C GLY A 334 -7.26 -17.34 -17.03
N MET A 335 -6.42 -17.40 -18.07
CA MET A 335 -4.97 -17.19 -17.95
C MET A 335 -4.56 -15.70 -17.97
N LYS A 336 -5.45 -14.76 -18.31
CA LYS A 336 -5.12 -13.33 -18.36
C LYS A 336 -5.37 -12.69 -17.00
N LEU A 337 -4.33 -12.07 -16.44
CA LEU A 337 -4.31 -11.52 -15.09
C LEU A 337 -4.05 -10.01 -15.09
N THR A 338 -4.60 -9.34 -14.09
CA THR A 338 -4.41 -7.91 -13.83
C THR A 338 -4.54 -7.62 -12.33
N ASP A 339 -4.25 -6.39 -11.91
CA ASP A 339 -4.33 -5.96 -10.50
C ASP A 339 -3.53 -6.86 -9.55
N VAL A 340 -2.35 -7.30 -10.00
CA VAL A 340 -1.42 -8.10 -9.21
C VAL A 340 -0.60 -7.22 -8.28
N GLY A 341 -0.26 -7.75 -7.11
CA GLY A 341 0.66 -7.12 -6.17
C GLY A 341 2.05 -7.76 -6.17
N ILE A 342 3.00 -7.13 -5.50
CA ILE A 342 4.31 -7.72 -5.19
C ILE A 342 4.60 -7.51 -3.70
N ALA A 343 4.86 -8.62 -3.00
CA ALA A 343 5.41 -8.62 -1.65
C ALA A 343 6.93 -8.84 -1.71
N THR A 344 7.67 -8.11 -0.88
CA THR A 344 9.14 -8.16 -0.82
C THR A 344 9.62 -8.51 0.59
N LEU A 345 10.74 -9.23 0.70
CA LEU A 345 11.32 -9.62 1.99
C LEU A 345 11.76 -8.41 2.85
N ALA A 346 12.21 -7.33 2.21
CA ALA A 346 12.64 -6.11 2.88
C ALA A 346 12.10 -4.86 2.18
N LYS A 347 11.77 -3.83 2.95
CA LYS A 347 11.33 -2.54 2.44
C LYS A 347 12.42 -1.91 1.55
N GLY A 348 12.04 -1.40 0.38
CA GLY A 348 12.98 -0.77 -0.54
C GLY A 348 13.83 -1.75 -1.34
N TYR A 349 13.59 -3.06 -1.24
CA TYR A 349 14.24 -4.05 -2.10
C TYR A 349 14.00 -3.67 -3.56
N LYS A 350 15.07 -3.31 -4.28
CA LYS A 350 15.04 -2.98 -5.71
C LYS A 350 13.89 -2.00 -6.08
N GLY A 351 13.82 -0.88 -5.37
CA GLY A 351 12.87 0.20 -5.69
C GLY A 351 11.42 -0.03 -5.28
N PHE A 352 11.04 -1.21 -4.77
CA PHE A 352 9.70 -1.44 -4.24
C PHE A 352 9.48 -0.67 -2.93
N LYS A 353 8.60 0.36 -3.00
CA LYS A 353 8.21 1.20 -1.85
C LYS A 353 7.01 0.65 -1.07
N GLY A 354 6.44 -0.46 -1.53
CA GLY A 354 5.21 -1.08 -1.02
C GLY A 354 5.39 -1.84 0.31
N ASN A 355 4.30 -1.80 1.09
CA ASN A 355 4.21 -2.13 2.50
C ASN A 355 4.62 -3.56 2.89
N HIS A 356 5.11 -3.65 4.13
CA HIS A 356 5.24 -4.89 4.88
C HIS A 356 4.03 -5.79 4.68
N SER A 357 4.30 -7.02 4.28
CA SER A 357 3.79 -8.10 5.09
C SER A 357 4.85 -9.20 5.11
N MET A 358 5.58 -9.24 6.24
CA MET A 358 6.25 -10.48 6.65
C MET A 358 5.23 -11.64 6.63
N THR A 359 3.93 -11.35 6.74
CA THR A 359 2.85 -12.34 6.66
C THR A 359 2.65 -12.96 5.27
N PHE A 360 2.76 -12.28 4.12
CA PHE A 360 2.38 -12.86 2.81
C PHE A 360 3.39 -13.90 2.37
N ILE A 361 4.68 -13.59 2.48
CA ILE A 361 5.75 -14.54 2.13
C ILE A 361 5.74 -15.71 3.13
N ASP A 362 5.63 -15.44 4.43
CA ASP A 362 5.60 -16.52 5.44
C ASP A 362 4.34 -17.38 5.31
N GLN A 363 3.18 -16.78 5.06
CA GLN A 363 1.93 -17.47 4.79
C GLN A 363 2.00 -18.30 3.51
N PHE A 364 2.59 -17.75 2.45
CA PHE A 364 2.80 -18.50 1.22
C PHE A 364 3.67 -19.73 1.48
N LYS A 365 4.79 -19.58 2.20
CA LYS A 365 5.65 -20.72 2.57
C LYS A 365 4.93 -21.76 3.42
N ALA A 366 4.05 -21.33 4.33
CA ALA A 366 3.31 -22.23 5.22
C ALA A 366 2.11 -22.93 4.56
N LEU A 367 1.49 -22.32 3.56
CA LEU A 367 0.25 -22.81 2.94
C LEU A 367 0.44 -23.39 1.54
N HIS A 368 1.54 -23.07 0.86
CA HIS A 368 1.78 -23.53 -0.50
C HIS A 368 1.93 -25.06 -0.52
N GLN A 369 1.16 -25.69 -1.41
CA GLN A 369 1.28 -27.10 -1.73
C GLN A 369 1.65 -27.21 -3.20
N CYS A 370 2.79 -27.83 -3.49
CA CYS A 370 3.21 -28.06 -4.86
C CYS A 370 2.20 -28.92 -5.60
N ASN A 371 1.82 -28.49 -6.80
CA ASN A 371 0.93 -29.23 -7.70
C ASN A 371 1.73 -29.86 -8.86
N LYS A 372 1.03 -30.45 -9.84
CA LYS A 372 1.66 -31.10 -10.99
C LYS A 372 2.57 -30.16 -11.80
N TYR A 373 2.20 -28.89 -11.98
CA TYR A 373 2.98 -27.92 -12.74
C TYR A 373 4.24 -27.48 -11.99
N CYS A 374 4.19 -27.38 -10.65
CA CYS A 374 5.40 -27.18 -9.83
C CYS A 374 6.42 -28.31 -10.06
N LYS A 375 5.95 -29.56 -10.16
CA LYS A 375 6.80 -30.73 -10.42
C LYS A 375 7.40 -30.70 -11.82
N MET A 376 6.61 -30.33 -12.83
CA MET A 376 7.08 -30.20 -14.22
C MET A 376 8.21 -29.17 -14.35
N LEU A 377 8.15 -28.09 -13.56
CA LEU A 377 9.20 -27.05 -13.51
C LEU A 377 10.37 -27.39 -12.57
N GLY A 378 10.37 -28.55 -11.91
CA GLY A 378 11.42 -28.94 -10.96
C GLY A 378 11.55 -27.99 -9.77
N LEU A 379 10.46 -27.35 -9.33
CA LEU A 379 10.49 -26.42 -8.19
C LEU A 379 10.76 -27.18 -6.88
N LYS A 380 11.61 -26.61 -6.02
CA LYS A 380 11.96 -27.19 -4.73
C LYS A 380 10.75 -27.17 -3.80
N LEU A 381 10.50 -28.27 -3.09
CA LEU A 381 9.45 -28.30 -2.09
C LEU A 381 9.74 -27.27 -0.98
N LEU A 382 8.75 -26.40 -0.71
CA LEU A 382 8.80 -25.51 0.45
C LEU A 382 8.53 -26.35 1.71
N GLN A 383 9.44 -26.29 2.69
CA GLN A 383 9.29 -27.06 3.91
C GLN A 383 8.19 -26.48 4.79
N ASN A 384 7.16 -27.28 5.08
CA ASN A 384 6.21 -26.99 6.14
C ASN A 384 6.90 -27.20 7.49
N ASN A 385 7.18 -26.12 8.22
CA ASN A 385 7.73 -26.19 9.58
C ASN A 385 6.85 -26.95 10.58
N SER A 386 5.62 -27.33 10.19
CA SER A 386 4.71 -28.16 10.98
C SER A 386 5.11 -29.65 11.07
N GLN A 387 6.11 -30.11 10.32
CA GLN A 387 6.57 -31.51 10.32
C GLN A 387 8.03 -31.70 10.75
N ARG A 388 8.53 -30.89 11.70
CA ARG A 388 9.63 -31.38 12.55
C ARG A 388 9.08 -32.47 13.48
N GLN A 389 8.97 -33.69 12.94
CA GLN A 389 8.73 -34.89 13.72
C GLN A 389 9.72 -34.95 14.89
N LYS A 390 9.20 -35.08 16.11
CA LYS A 390 9.97 -35.48 17.29
C LYS A 390 10.74 -36.75 16.93
N LYS A 391 12.07 -36.69 16.92
CA LYS A 391 12.91 -37.90 16.95
C LYS A 391 12.52 -38.72 18.19
N PRO A 392 12.31 -40.04 18.08
CA PRO A 392 12.12 -40.87 19.27
C PRO A 392 13.45 -40.90 20.01
N SER A 393 13.47 -40.42 21.25
CA SER A 393 14.60 -40.61 22.15
C SER A 393 14.68 -42.08 22.54
N ILE A 394 15.75 -42.75 22.10
CA ILE A 394 16.11 -44.10 22.52
C ILE A 394 16.38 -44.06 24.04
N GLY A 395 15.50 -44.68 24.80
CA GLY A 395 15.63 -44.83 26.25
C GLY A 395 16.82 -45.72 26.59
N LYS A 396 17.71 -45.23 27.45
CA LYS A 396 18.70 -46.06 28.14
C LYS A 396 18.12 -46.48 29.49
N SER A 397 17.80 -47.77 29.62
CA SER A 397 17.53 -48.44 30.89
C SER A 397 18.73 -48.37 31.82
N LYS A 398 18.52 -48.02 33.09
CA LYS A 398 19.32 -48.51 34.22
C LYS A 398 18.43 -48.75 35.45
N ILE A 399 18.84 -49.78 36.17
CA ILE A 399 18.11 -50.65 37.11
C ILE A 399 17.99 -50.03 38.51
N GLN A 400 16.93 -50.45 39.22
CA GLN A 400 16.54 -50.19 40.62
C GLN A 400 17.62 -50.47 41.69
N PRO A 401 17.34 -50.11 42.95
CA PRO A 401 17.04 -51.18 43.90
C PRO A 401 15.78 -50.96 44.77
N ASN A 402 15.14 -52.09 45.08
CA ASN A 402 13.96 -52.27 45.93
C ASN A 402 14.28 -52.08 47.43
N TYR A 403 13.29 -51.62 48.19
CA TYR A 403 13.11 -51.97 49.60
C TYR A 403 11.71 -52.52 49.84
N THR A 404 11.69 -53.67 50.51
CA THR A 404 10.57 -54.52 50.92
C THR A 404 9.92 -54.07 52.21
N THR A 405 8.62 -54.40 52.36
CA THR A 405 7.86 -54.93 53.54
C THR A 405 6.46 -54.29 53.60
N VAL A 406 5.33 -54.92 53.95
CA VAL A 406 4.90 -56.27 54.33
C VAL A 406 3.35 -56.29 54.26
N LYS A 407 2.79 -57.46 53.91
CA LYS A 407 1.41 -58.00 54.07
C LYS A 407 0.50 -57.29 55.09
N LYS A 408 -0.81 -57.09 54.86
CA LYS A 408 -1.99 -58.01 54.93
C LYS A 408 -3.21 -57.03 54.89
N THR A 409 -4.43 -57.29 54.40
CA THR A 409 -5.38 -58.40 54.61
C THR A 409 -6.58 -58.21 53.66
N ALA A 410 -7.23 -59.30 53.30
CA ALA A 410 -8.44 -59.37 52.48
C ALA A 410 -9.71 -58.91 53.22
N SER A 411 -10.72 -58.43 52.48
CA SER A 411 -12.06 -59.06 52.32
C SER A 411 -13.17 -58.05 52.01
N GLY A 412 -14.01 -58.36 51.01
CA GLY A 412 -15.46 -58.10 51.05
C GLY A 412 -15.98 -56.78 50.45
N THR A 413 -16.45 -56.84 49.21
CA THR A 413 -17.66 -56.13 48.72
C THR A 413 -18.93 -56.71 49.40
N PRO A 414 -20.16 -56.18 49.22
CA PRO A 414 -20.61 -54.91 48.61
C PRO A 414 -21.70 -54.18 49.46
N ALA A 415 -22.12 -52.96 49.08
CA ALA A 415 -23.54 -52.56 49.05
C ALA A 415 -23.76 -51.13 48.54
N GLU A 416 -24.82 -51.02 47.75
CA GLU A 416 -25.47 -49.84 47.18
C GLU A 416 -25.93 -48.81 48.22
N LYS A 417 -25.98 -47.53 47.83
CA LYS A 417 -27.23 -46.79 47.52
C LYS A 417 -27.01 -45.28 47.46
N LYS A 418 -27.63 -44.68 46.44
CA LYS A 418 -28.31 -43.36 46.38
C LYS A 418 -27.47 -42.16 46.83
N THR A 419 -27.27 -41.15 46.00
CA THR A 419 -28.31 -40.28 45.44
C THR A 419 -27.78 -39.58 44.19
#